data_AF-A0A381TXL7-F1
#
_entry.id   AF-A0A381TXL7-F1
#
_cell.length_a   1.000
_cell.length_b   1.000
_cell.length_c   1.000
_cell.angle_alpha   90.00
_cell.angle_beta   90.00
_cell.angle_gamma   90.00
#
_symmetry.space_group_name_H-M   'P 1'
#
loop_
_entity.id
_entity.type
_entity.pdbx_description
1 polymer ?
#
loop_
_entity_poly.entity_id
_entity_poly.type
_entity_poly.pdbx_seq_one_letter_code
_entity_poly.pdbx_strand_id
1 'polypeptide(L)'
;MSDFMGQDGFVWFIGVVEDREDPEKIGRVRVRCLGYHTEDKSRILTADLPWATVMAPTDTPSMNGLGNTPPFIVEGSWVLGFFRDQERQQPIILGTLPGFNTERADSRQGFFDPKGRYPKTTGDSDVNLLARGSIGMYHPARIIREQLRLVKGVPQLGIDGTSVPTATKPNLKTVSQTLTTDDTRINWEEPQPAGGVVPQYPFNHTHESEIGHVHEVDDTPGAPRLLKQHIAGTFEEIHPDGTKVTKVVKDNYEIVMGESNVYIMGNVNLTTNGNMKHLVKGDYVLEVEGDYFQKIHKNQYTKVGAQGLEGGGNREEEILGSHGINIANAVSYTTGTAPTGPKEVRHSIGGNFWQIILGTDKKQVNGGDCALQVTAGDYVSSVKGNVMITTTNPGQGPPPALLQRGQITLSAGNKLNLKSGTSMNLKTDFDGLNIDVEGFELTNNSLLAPTGIPSIFNLTVAGAANWTNTGAVTEIFAETFDITVTDEVTETFNNTLDTSVTLKVTETFSASQQTNITGDLDLDTTTGIDIATLAGIDIDSIANIDIDSGLGVINLNT
;
A
#
# COMPACT_ATOMS: atom_id res chain seq x y z
N MET A 1 15.96 41.45 -89.14
CA MET A 1 15.18 40.24 -88.82
C MET A 1 15.37 40.03 -87.34
N SER A 2 14.29 39.88 -86.58
CA SER A 2 14.36 39.51 -85.16
C SER A 2 14.80 38.05 -85.10
N ASP A 3 16.00 37.78 -84.58
CA ASP A 3 16.47 36.40 -84.38
C ASP A 3 15.47 35.64 -83.51
N PHE A 4 15.04 34.48 -84.00
CA PHE A 4 13.99 33.67 -83.38
C PHE A 4 14.65 32.67 -82.44
N MET A 5 14.38 32.80 -81.13
CA MET A 5 14.94 31.91 -80.11
C MET A 5 14.75 30.43 -80.50
N GLY A 6 15.86 29.69 -80.60
CA GLY A 6 15.87 28.24 -80.85
C GLY A 6 16.29 27.80 -82.26
N GLN A 7 16.55 28.72 -83.21
CA GLN A 7 17.11 28.39 -84.54
C GLN A 7 18.62 28.63 -84.65
N ASP A 8 19.22 29.24 -83.63
CA ASP A 8 20.59 29.77 -83.62
C ASP A 8 21.70 28.75 -83.26
N GLY A 9 21.36 27.46 -83.25
CA GLY A 9 22.27 26.37 -82.88
C GLY A 9 22.39 26.13 -81.36
N PHE A 10 23.08 25.05 -80.98
CA PHE A 10 23.28 24.65 -79.58
C PHE A 10 24.75 24.75 -79.19
N VAL A 11 25.11 25.79 -78.42
CA VAL A 11 26.48 26.02 -77.93
C VAL A 11 26.55 25.63 -76.46
N TRP A 12 27.19 24.50 -76.18
CA TRP A 12 27.38 23.99 -74.83
C TRP A 12 28.70 24.47 -74.20
N PHE A 13 28.77 24.40 -72.88
CA PHE A 13 29.98 24.66 -72.10
C PHE A 13 30.04 23.77 -70.87
N ILE A 14 31.26 23.57 -70.36
CA ILE A 14 31.50 23.11 -68.99
C ILE A 14 32.02 24.32 -68.20
N GLY A 15 31.69 24.41 -66.92
CA GLY A 15 32.18 25.50 -66.08
C GLY A 15 32.09 25.18 -64.60
N VAL A 16 32.49 26.14 -63.77
CA VAL A 16 32.44 26.04 -62.31
C VAL A 16 31.58 27.17 -61.75
N VAL A 17 30.70 26.82 -60.82
CA VAL A 17 29.91 27.81 -60.07
C VAL A 17 30.80 28.56 -59.11
N GLU A 18 30.83 29.89 -59.19
CA GLU A 18 31.61 30.73 -58.28
C GLU A 18 30.75 31.50 -57.28
N ASP A 19 29.46 31.69 -57.58
CA ASP A 19 28.54 32.43 -56.74
C ASP A 19 27.11 31.92 -56.92
N ARG A 20 26.37 31.80 -55.81
CA ARG A 20 24.97 31.36 -55.76
C ARG A 20 24.08 32.31 -54.97
N GLU A 21 24.60 33.45 -54.51
CA GLU A 21 23.85 34.45 -53.75
C GLU A 21 23.01 35.33 -54.70
N ASP A 22 22.03 34.71 -55.37
CA ASP A 22 21.14 35.36 -56.33
C ASP A 22 20.29 36.47 -55.66
N PRO A 23 20.45 37.75 -56.03
CA PRO A 23 19.67 38.85 -55.46
C PRO A 23 18.16 38.70 -55.64
N GLU A 24 17.73 38.04 -56.72
CA GLU A 24 16.31 37.83 -57.05
C GLU A 24 15.73 36.55 -56.43
N LYS A 25 16.57 35.70 -55.83
CA LYS A 25 16.17 34.44 -55.17
C LYS A 25 15.39 33.49 -56.08
N ILE A 26 15.71 33.48 -57.39
CA ILE A 26 15.11 32.57 -58.39
C ILE A 26 16.02 31.37 -58.71
N GLY A 27 17.10 31.21 -57.94
CA GLY A 27 17.99 30.05 -58.03
C GLY A 27 19.02 30.15 -59.15
N ARG A 28 19.36 31.36 -59.60
CA ARG A 28 20.46 31.56 -60.56
C ARG A 28 21.81 31.39 -59.88
N VAL A 29 22.82 31.06 -60.68
CA VAL A 29 24.22 30.95 -60.25
C VAL A 29 25.15 31.66 -61.23
N ARG A 30 26.28 32.17 -60.76
CA ARG A 30 27.34 32.68 -61.64
C ARG A 30 28.33 31.57 -61.95
N VAL A 31 28.57 31.34 -63.24
CA VAL A 31 29.40 30.24 -63.71
C VAL A 31 30.55 30.76 -64.55
N ARG A 32 31.77 30.39 -64.18
CA ARG A 32 32.95 30.61 -65.02
C ARG A 32 33.03 29.49 -66.05
N CYS A 33 32.76 29.82 -67.31
CA CYS A 33 32.65 28.87 -68.41
C CYS A 33 34.04 28.59 -69.01
N LEU A 34 34.45 27.32 -68.99
CA LEU A 34 35.77 26.88 -69.47
C LEU A 34 35.90 27.14 -70.98
N GLY A 35 37.03 27.70 -71.39
CA GLY A 35 37.30 28.11 -72.78
C GLY A 35 36.68 29.46 -73.19
N TYR A 36 35.68 29.97 -72.45
CA TYR A 36 35.04 31.26 -72.72
C TYR A 36 35.48 32.36 -71.75
N HIS A 37 35.65 32.02 -70.47
CA HIS A 37 36.12 32.94 -69.44
C HIS A 37 37.56 32.59 -69.05
N THR A 38 38.36 33.60 -68.72
CA THR A 38 39.73 33.43 -68.21
C THR A 38 39.72 33.06 -66.72
N GLU A 39 40.69 32.27 -66.26
CA GLU A 39 40.92 31.98 -64.84
C GLU A 39 41.41 33.21 -64.06
N ASP A 40 41.94 34.23 -64.74
CA ASP A 40 42.46 35.43 -64.11
C ASP A 40 41.31 36.34 -63.62
N LYS A 41 41.10 36.36 -62.29
CA LYS A 41 40.08 37.20 -61.63
C LYS A 41 40.34 38.70 -61.77
N SER A 42 41.55 39.15 -62.12
CA SER A 42 41.81 40.57 -62.38
C SER A 42 41.17 41.05 -63.69
N ARG A 43 40.90 40.13 -64.62
CA ARG A 43 40.28 40.42 -65.92
C ARG A 43 38.76 40.29 -65.89
N ILE A 44 38.24 39.28 -65.19
CA ILE A 44 36.80 39.06 -65.01
C ILE A 44 36.56 38.67 -63.56
N LEU A 45 36.04 39.59 -62.76
CA LEU A 45 35.68 39.34 -61.37
C LEU A 45 34.52 38.34 -61.30
N THR A 46 34.44 37.59 -60.20
CA THR A 46 33.29 36.69 -59.96
C THR A 46 31.96 37.43 -60.04
N ALA A 47 31.89 38.67 -59.55
CA ALA A 47 30.67 39.48 -59.58
C ALA A 47 30.24 39.94 -60.99
N ASP A 48 31.16 39.94 -61.96
CA ASP A 48 30.89 40.37 -63.33
C ASP A 48 30.43 39.21 -64.22
N LEU A 49 30.48 37.97 -63.72
CA LEU A 49 29.97 36.82 -64.44
C LEU A 49 28.44 36.93 -64.62
N PRO A 50 27.90 36.55 -65.79
CA PRO A 50 26.47 36.55 -66.03
C PRO A 50 25.76 35.52 -65.14
N TRP A 51 24.53 35.83 -64.73
CA TRP A 51 23.68 34.91 -64.01
C TRP A 51 23.13 33.82 -64.93
N ALA A 52 23.42 32.57 -64.61
CA ALA A 52 22.90 31.38 -65.28
C ALA A 52 21.65 30.87 -64.58
N THR A 53 20.60 30.58 -65.36
CA THR A 53 19.40 29.93 -64.81
C THR A 53 19.61 28.42 -64.73
N VAL A 54 19.27 27.81 -63.59
CA VAL A 54 19.37 26.35 -63.44
C VAL A 54 18.10 25.69 -63.97
N MET A 55 18.27 24.73 -64.88
CA MET A 55 17.17 23.92 -65.38
C MET A 55 16.73 22.94 -64.31
N ALA A 56 15.49 23.05 -63.84
CA ALA A 56 14.94 22.10 -62.89
C ALA A 56 14.65 20.74 -63.56
N PRO A 57 14.81 19.62 -62.84
CA PRO A 57 14.35 18.31 -63.30
C PRO A 57 12.83 18.28 -63.45
N THR A 58 12.31 17.31 -64.21
CA THR A 58 10.88 17.21 -64.54
C THR A 58 9.98 16.84 -63.36
N ASP A 59 10.54 16.40 -62.23
CA ASP A 59 9.84 16.17 -60.96
C ASP A 59 9.70 17.46 -60.12
N THR A 60 10.31 18.56 -60.56
CA THR A 60 10.26 19.88 -59.92
C THR A 60 9.53 20.86 -60.85
N PRO A 61 8.25 21.19 -60.60
CA PRO A 61 7.44 21.99 -61.53
C PRO A 61 7.89 23.45 -61.71
N SER A 62 8.73 23.99 -60.82
CA SER A 62 9.20 25.38 -60.84
C SER A 62 8.08 26.43 -60.82
N MET A 63 6.97 26.13 -60.15
CA MET A 63 5.77 26.99 -60.10
C MET A 63 5.28 27.19 -58.66
N ASN A 64 5.07 28.43 -58.24
CA ASN A 64 4.44 28.83 -56.96
C ASN A 64 4.90 28.05 -55.70
N GLY A 65 6.19 27.73 -55.61
CA GLY A 65 6.77 27.03 -54.46
C GLY A 65 6.61 25.50 -54.49
N LEU A 66 6.20 24.91 -55.62
CA LEU A 66 6.10 23.47 -55.82
C LEU A 66 7.43 22.89 -56.31
N GLY A 67 7.89 21.80 -55.68
CA GLY A 67 9.09 21.04 -56.05
C GLY A 67 10.29 21.29 -55.14
N ASN A 68 11.47 20.77 -55.52
CA ASN A 68 12.70 20.90 -54.75
C ASN A 68 13.41 22.22 -55.07
N THR A 69 13.07 23.27 -54.31
CA THR A 69 13.64 24.63 -54.47
C THR A 69 14.27 25.14 -53.18
N PRO A 70 15.33 25.96 -53.25
CA PRO A 70 16.07 26.35 -54.46
C PRO A 70 16.90 25.17 -55.03
N PRO A 71 17.40 25.27 -56.28
CA PRO A 71 18.30 24.28 -56.85
C PRO A 71 19.49 24.01 -55.91
N PHE A 72 19.81 22.75 -55.67
CA PHE A 72 20.89 22.38 -54.76
C PHE A 72 22.23 22.31 -55.50
N ILE A 73 22.89 23.47 -55.60
CA ILE A 73 24.23 23.61 -56.18
C ILE A 73 25.07 24.56 -55.33
N VAL A 74 26.35 24.24 -55.14
CA VAL A 74 27.27 24.99 -54.27
C VAL A 74 28.43 25.59 -55.06
N GLU A 75 29.09 26.61 -54.51
CA GLU A 75 30.32 27.14 -55.08
C GLU A 75 31.38 26.03 -55.23
N GLY A 76 32.10 26.01 -56.35
CA GLY A 76 33.03 24.95 -56.73
C GLY A 76 32.40 23.78 -57.51
N SER A 77 31.07 23.71 -57.63
CA SER A 77 30.43 22.64 -58.42
C SER A 77 30.76 22.77 -59.91
N TRP A 78 31.17 21.67 -60.52
CA TRP A 78 31.32 21.56 -61.96
C TRP A 78 29.95 21.33 -62.62
N VAL A 79 29.70 22.06 -63.69
CA VAL A 79 28.40 22.07 -64.38
C VAL A 79 28.56 21.90 -65.88
N LEU A 80 27.54 21.29 -66.49
CA LEU A 80 27.29 21.32 -67.92
C LEU A 80 26.14 22.29 -68.19
N GLY A 81 26.31 23.16 -69.19
CA GLY A 81 25.29 24.12 -69.59
C GLY A 81 25.34 24.47 -71.07
N PHE A 82 24.45 25.36 -71.49
CA PHE A 82 24.42 25.90 -72.85
C PHE A 82 24.00 27.37 -72.85
N PHE A 83 24.34 28.11 -73.90
CA PHE A 83 23.89 29.49 -74.10
C PHE A 83 22.60 29.51 -74.91
N ARG A 84 21.66 30.39 -74.53
CA ARG A 84 20.39 30.59 -75.25
C ARG A 84 20.51 31.54 -76.44
N ASP A 85 21.62 32.25 -76.55
CA ASP A 85 21.90 33.31 -77.51
C ASP A 85 23.26 33.09 -78.22
N GLN A 86 23.44 33.68 -79.41
CA GLN A 86 24.68 33.54 -80.18
C GLN A 86 25.85 34.31 -79.55
N GLU A 87 25.54 35.39 -78.83
CA GLU A 87 26.49 36.26 -78.13
C GLU A 87 27.00 35.66 -76.82
N ARG A 88 26.42 34.54 -76.36
CA ARG A 88 26.83 33.76 -75.18
C ARG A 88 26.67 34.54 -73.87
N GLN A 89 25.60 35.31 -73.75
CA GLN A 89 25.29 36.13 -72.58
C GLN A 89 24.24 35.50 -71.65
N GLN A 90 23.43 34.55 -72.14
CA GLN A 90 22.32 33.93 -71.41
C GLN A 90 22.56 32.43 -71.15
N PRO A 91 23.38 32.08 -70.14
CA PRO A 91 23.67 30.68 -69.80
C PRO A 91 22.49 29.99 -69.10
N ILE A 92 22.28 28.71 -69.43
CA ILE A 92 21.41 27.76 -68.74
C ILE A 92 22.23 26.59 -68.25
N ILE A 93 22.04 26.19 -67.00
CA ILE A 93 22.69 25.02 -66.40
C ILE A 93 21.79 23.81 -66.56
N LEU A 94 22.31 22.75 -67.22
CA LEU A 94 21.59 21.49 -67.42
C LEU A 94 21.74 20.55 -66.23
N GLY A 95 22.91 20.55 -65.59
CA GLY A 95 23.21 19.66 -64.46
C GLY A 95 24.64 19.78 -63.96
N THR A 96 24.93 19.05 -62.89
CA THR A 96 26.26 18.99 -62.25
C THR A 96 27.02 17.74 -62.68
N LEU A 97 28.34 17.85 -62.71
CA LEU A 97 29.24 16.74 -63.03
C LEU A 97 29.96 16.28 -61.74
N PRO A 98 29.85 15.01 -61.33
CA PRO A 98 30.64 14.49 -60.22
C PRO A 98 32.10 14.32 -60.64
N GLY A 99 33.03 14.53 -59.71
CA GLY A 99 34.46 14.46 -59.98
C GLY A 99 35.27 13.67 -58.96
N PHE A 100 36.57 13.73 -59.17
CA PHE A 100 37.60 13.28 -58.23
C PHE A 100 38.55 14.46 -58.02
N ASN A 101 38.47 15.10 -56.86
CA ASN A 101 39.23 16.33 -56.61
C ASN A 101 40.68 16.00 -56.29
N THR A 102 41.62 16.33 -57.16
CA THR A 102 43.06 16.11 -56.94
C THR A 102 43.76 17.28 -56.25
N GLU A 103 43.18 18.47 -56.32
CA GLU A 103 43.80 19.72 -55.87
C GLU A 103 42.89 20.45 -54.87
N ARG A 104 43.51 21.26 -54.00
CA ARG A 104 42.76 22.15 -53.09
C ARG A 104 42.32 23.39 -53.86
N ALA A 105 41.20 23.98 -53.46
CA ALA A 105 40.73 25.22 -54.07
C ALA A 105 41.72 26.38 -53.87
N ASP A 106 42.05 27.09 -54.94
CA ASP A 106 42.75 28.39 -54.88
C ASP A 106 41.73 29.53 -55.07
N SER A 107 41.41 30.23 -53.99
CA SER A 107 40.44 31.33 -54.00
C SER A 107 40.87 32.52 -54.87
N ARG A 108 42.17 32.64 -55.20
CA ARG A 108 42.71 33.73 -56.03
C ARG A 108 42.53 33.49 -57.53
N GLN A 109 42.29 32.24 -57.92
CA GLN A 109 42.06 31.85 -59.30
C GLN A 109 40.57 31.60 -59.56
N GLY A 110 40.15 31.79 -60.80
CA GLY A 110 38.84 31.36 -61.28
C GLY A 110 38.74 29.85 -61.36
N PHE A 111 37.53 29.33 -61.59
CA PHE A 111 37.25 27.89 -61.64
C PHE A 111 37.38 27.14 -60.31
N PHE A 112 37.43 27.88 -59.20
CA PHE A 112 37.40 27.35 -57.83
C PHE A 112 36.32 28.06 -57.02
N ASP A 113 35.91 27.44 -55.91
CA ASP A 113 35.11 28.12 -54.89
C ASP A 113 35.86 29.35 -54.36
N PRO A 114 35.36 30.58 -54.58
CA PRO A 114 36.02 31.80 -54.12
C PRO A 114 36.14 31.89 -52.59
N LYS A 115 35.30 31.16 -51.84
CA LYS A 115 35.33 31.10 -50.37
C LYS A 115 36.25 30.00 -49.86
N GLY A 116 36.77 29.12 -50.72
CA GLY A 116 37.67 28.03 -50.37
C GLY A 116 37.06 26.98 -49.42
N ARG A 117 35.74 26.85 -49.38
CA ARG A 117 35.00 25.87 -48.57
C ARG A 117 34.96 24.51 -49.27
N TYR A 118 34.85 24.49 -50.59
CA TYR A 118 34.82 23.29 -51.43
C TYR A 118 36.07 23.19 -52.32
N PRO A 119 36.59 21.97 -52.56
CA PRO A 119 36.10 20.70 -52.05
C PRO A 119 36.45 20.48 -50.56
N LYS A 120 35.61 19.75 -49.82
CA LYS A 120 35.81 19.46 -48.38
C LYS A 120 37.02 18.54 -48.15
N THR A 121 37.29 17.65 -49.10
CA THR A 121 38.39 16.69 -49.08
C THR A 121 39.03 16.62 -50.46
N THR A 122 40.31 16.28 -50.51
CA THR A 122 41.08 16.09 -51.75
C THR A 122 41.64 14.67 -51.80
N GLY A 123 41.86 14.13 -52.99
CA GLY A 123 42.27 12.74 -53.20
C GLY A 123 41.13 11.75 -52.97
N ASP A 124 39.88 12.21 -53.08
CA ASP A 124 38.69 11.39 -52.89
C ASP A 124 37.61 11.70 -53.94
N SER A 125 36.68 10.76 -54.13
CA SER A 125 35.52 10.94 -54.99
C SER A 125 34.49 11.89 -54.35
N ASP A 126 33.84 12.72 -55.17
CA ASP A 126 32.70 13.56 -54.73
C ASP A 126 31.45 12.75 -54.34
N VAL A 127 31.41 11.45 -54.70
CA VAL A 127 30.33 10.57 -54.25
C VAL A 127 30.41 10.39 -52.73
N ASN A 128 29.26 10.54 -52.08
CA ASN A 128 29.14 10.46 -50.62
C ASN A 128 29.77 9.17 -50.06
N LEU A 129 30.49 9.27 -48.93
CA LEU A 129 31.13 8.12 -48.27
C LEU A 129 30.13 7.01 -47.94
N LEU A 130 28.90 7.36 -47.55
CA LEU A 130 27.84 6.42 -47.19
C LEU A 130 27.37 5.57 -48.39
N ALA A 131 27.45 6.12 -49.60
CA ALA A 131 27.09 5.41 -50.83
C ALA A 131 28.18 4.44 -51.30
N ARG A 132 29.39 4.51 -50.73
CA ARG A 132 30.61 3.84 -51.23
C ARG A 132 31.02 2.61 -50.40
N GLY A 133 30.07 2.05 -49.65
CA GLY A 133 30.24 0.84 -48.85
C GLY A 133 31.07 1.03 -47.59
N SER A 134 32.12 0.21 -47.39
CA SER A 134 32.84 0.13 -46.10
C SER A 134 33.41 1.45 -45.60
N ILE A 135 33.83 2.34 -46.50
CA ILE A 135 34.36 3.66 -46.10
C ILE A 135 33.29 4.56 -45.47
N GLY A 136 32.00 4.26 -45.67
CA GLY A 136 30.89 4.96 -45.04
C GLY A 136 30.92 4.91 -43.51
N MET A 137 31.66 3.96 -42.91
CA MET A 137 31.85 3.90 -41.46
C MET A 137 32.55 5.14 -40.88
N TYR A 138 33.36 5.83 -41.70
CA TYR A 138 34.08 7.03 -41.31
C TYR A 138 33.25 8.31 -41.52
N HIS A 139 32.02 8.19 -42.05
CA HIS A 139 31.15 9.34 -42.22
C HIS A 139 30.72 9.89 -40.84
N PRO A 140 30.74 11.23 -40.62
CA PRO A 140 30.34 11.81 -39.33
C PRO A 140 28.97 11.37 -38.83
N ALA A 141 28.00 11.19 -39.74
CA ALA A 141 26.66 10.70 -39.39
C ALA A 141 26.67 9.27 -38.84
N ARG A 142 27.58 8.39 -39.32
CA ARG A 142 27.73 7.02 -38.81
C ARG A 142 28.50 7.00 -37.48
N ILE A 143 29.51 7.87 -37.34
CA ILE A 143 30.30 8.02 -36.11
C ILE A 143 29.41 8.48 -34.94
N ILE A 144 28.62 9.54 -35.13
CA ILE A 144 27.77 10.07 -34.05
C ILE A 144 26.71 9.05 -33.60
N ARG A 145 26.15 8.24 -34.51
CA ARG A 145 25.23 7.15 -34.13
C ARG A 145 25.92 6.11 -33.26
N GLU A 146 27.15 5.73 -33.58
CA GLU A 146 27.92 4.78 -32.77
C GLU A 146 28.28 5.37 -31.39
N GLN A 147 28.68 6.64 -31.34
CA GLN A 147 29.05 7.33 -30.10
C GLN A 147 27.87 7.56 -29.14
N LEU A 148 26.65 7.72 -29.67
CA LEU A 148 25.43 7.95 -28.89
C LEU A 148 24.64 6.67 -28.58
N ARG A 149 25.15 5.50 -28.99
CA ARG A 149 24.47 4.22 -28.87
C ARG A 149 24.42 3.74 -27.41
N LEU A 150 23.26 3.25 -26.98
CA LEU A 150 23.09 2.67 -25.65
C LEU A 150 23.54 1.19 -25.61
N VAL A 151 24.83 0.93 -25.36
CA VAL A 151 25.42 -0.42 -25.23
C VAL A 151 26.41 -0.57 -24.09
N LYS A 152 26.44 -1.74 -23.44
CA LYS A 152 27.25 -1.97 -22.25
C LYS A 152 28.74 -1.72 -22.51
N GLY A 153 29.38 -0.99 -21.60
CA GLY A 153 30.84 -0.82 -21.58
C GLY A 153 31.36 0.35 -22.42
N VAL A 154 30.48 1.11 -23.09
CA VAL A 154 30.83 2.39 -23.70
C VAL A 154 30.58 3.50 -22.67
N PRO A 155 31.59 4.22 -22.15
CA PRO A 155 31.37 5.31 -21.23
C PRO A 155 30.74 6.48 -21.97
N GLN A 156 29.50 6.82 -21.63
CA GLN A 156 28.86 8.03 -22.12
C GLN A 156 28.36 8.85 -20.93
N LEU A 157 28.83 10.11 -20.85
CA LEU A 157 28.30 11.15 -19.95
C LEU A 157 27.98 10.70 -18.51
N GLY A 158 28.94 10.04 -17.84
CA GLY A 158 28.91 9.86 -16.38
C GLY A 158 27.90 8.85 -15.84
N ILE A 159 27.44 7.89 -16.65
CA ILE A 159 26.59 6.78 -16.20
C ILE A 159 27.39 5.46 -16.28
N ASP A 160 27.59 4.81 -15.13
CA ASP A 160 28.15 3.45 -15.06
C ASP A 160 27.14 2.44 -15.65
N GLY A 161 27.55 1.69 -16.68
CA GLY A 161 26.86 0.47 -17.14
C GLY A 161 25.81 0.65 -18.24
N THR A 162 26.22 1.12 -19.42
CA THR A 162 25.45 1.58 -20.59
C THR A 162 24.52 0.57 -21.31
N SER A 163 23.66 -0.14 -20.58
CA SER A 163 22.45 -0.78 -21.13
C SER A 163 21.24 -0.35 -20.31
N VAL A 164 20.04 -0.33 -20.91
CA VAL A 164 18.85 0.21 -20.24
C VAL A 164 18.24 -0.86 -19.35
N PRO A 165 18.14 -0.65 -18.02
CA PRO A 165 17.61 -1.64 -17.10
C PRO A 165 16.09 -1.81 -17.22
N THR A 166 15.61 -3.03 -16.98
CA THR A 166 14.19 -3.35 -16.85
C THR A 166 13.72 -3.38 -15.38
N ALA A 167 12.41 -3.32 -15.18
CA ALA A 167 11.80 -3.49 -13.85
C ALA A 167 11.91 -4.95 -13.36
N THR A 168 11.92 -5.16 -12.04
CA THR A 168 11.98 -6.50 -11.42
C THR A 168 10.83 -6.72 -10.43
N LYS A 169 10.44 -7.99 -10.25
CA LYS A 169 9.39 -8.39 -9.29
C LYS A 169 9.83 -8.17 -7.82
N PRO A 170 8.87 -7.96 -6.89
CA PRO A 170 9.17 -7.84 -5.46
C PRO A 170 9.43 -9.20 -4.79
N ASN A 171 10.21 -9.21 -3.70
CA ASN A 171 10.41 -10.36 -2.82
C ASN A 171 9.55 -10.18 -1.55
N LEU A 172 8.58 -11.08 -1.35
CA LEU A 172 7.56 -11.05 -0.31
C LEU A 172 7.61 -12.26 0.62
N LYS A 173 8.81 -12.81 0.91
CA LYS A 173 9.02 -14.04 1.71
C LYS A 173 8.34 -14.11 3.10
N THR A 174 7.86 -12.99 3.64
CA THR A 174 7.18 -12.95 4.94
C THR A 174 5.68 -13.28 4.86
N VAL A 175 5.07 -13.14 3.68
CA VAL A 175 3.62 -13.30 3.47
C VAL A 175 3.25 -14.06 2.20
N SER A 176 4.19 -14.24 1.27
CA SER A 176 4.00 -14.99 0.02
C SER A 176 4.81 -16.28 0.05
N GLN A 177 4.21 -17.36 -0.49
CA GLN A 177 4.89 -18.63 -0.73
C GLN A 177 5.56 -18.71 -2.11
N THR A 178 5.17 -17.84 -3.06
CA THR A 178 5.66 -17.85 -4.44
C THR A 178 6.77 -16.83 -4.68
N LEU A 179 6.67 -15.64 -4.08
CA LEU A 179 7.64 -14.55 -4.25
C LEU A 179 8.62 -14.54 -3.08
N THR A 180 9.53 -15.52 -3.02
CA THR A 180 10.43 -15.72 -1.87
C THR A 180 11.88 -15.32 -2.12
N THR A 181 12.26 -15.06 -3.37
CA THR A 181 13.61 -14.68 -3.80
C THR A 181 13.61 -13.39 -4.60
N ASP A 182 14.76 -12.73 -4.70
CA ASP A 182 14.91 -11.53 -5.53
C ASP A 182 14.92 -11.88 -7.01
N ASP A 183 14.20 -11.09 -7.79
CA ASP A 183 14.15 -11.20 -9.25
C ASP A 183 15.37 -10.53 -9.91
N THR A 184 15.95 -11.18 -10.91
CA THR A 184 17.21 -10.76 -11.54
C THR A 184 16.94 -9.65 -12.55
N ARG A 185 17.61 -8.50 -12.38
CA ARG A 185 17.50 -7.40 -13.33
C ARG A 185 18.20 -7.73 -14.65
N ILE A 186 17.49 -7.54 -15.75
CA ILE A 186 18.00 -7.66 -17.11
C ILE A 186 18.09 -6.25 -17.71
N ASN A 187 19.06 -6.02 -18.59
CA ASN A 187 19.16 -4.77 -19.34
C ASN A 187 19.06 -5.07 -20.85
N TRP A 188 18.53 -4.12 -21.62
CA TRP A 188 18.51 -4.17 -23.09
C TRP A 188 19.44 -3.12 -23.70
N GLU A 189 19.84 -3.35 -24.95
CA GLU A 189 20.80 -2.51 -25.69
C GLU A 189 20.18 -1.98 -26.98
N GLU A 190 20.60 -0.79 -27.40
CA GLU A 190 20.24 -0.21 -28.69
C GLU A 190 20.91 -0.99 -29.84
N PRO A 191 20.15 -1.37 -30.89
CA PRO A 191 20.69 -2.07 -32.06
C PRO A 191 21.89 -1.37 -32.71
N GLN A 192 22.75 -2.14 -33.38
CA GLN A 192 23.87 -1.57 -34.14
C GLN A 192 23.35 -0.69 -35.29
N PRO A 193 24.01 0.43 -35.61
CA PRO A 193 23.59 1.25 -36.74
C PRO A 193 23.75 0.47 -38.05
N ALA A 194 22.81 0.65 -38.98
CA ALA A 194 22.66 -0.14 -40.21
C ALA A 194 22.44 -1.65 -39.98
N GLY A 195 21.98 -2.07 -38.80
CA GLY A 195 21.83 -3.49 -38.45
C GLY A 195 23.16 -4.25 -38.40
N GLY A 196 24.29 -3.53 -38.29
CA GLY A 196 25.63 -4.11 -38.37
C GLY A 196 26.07 -4.47 -39.80
N VAL A 197 25.27 -4.15 -40.83
CA VAL A 197 25.60 -4.44 -42.23
C VAL A 197 26.21 -3.21 -42.90
N VAL A 198 27.17 -3.46 -43.78
CA VAL A 198 27.83 -2.42 -44.56
C VAL A 198 27.09 -2.27 -45.90
N PRO A 199 26.72 -1.04 -46.31
CA PRO A 199 26.16 -0.78 -47.65
C PRO A 199 27.06 -1.29 -48.78
N GLN A 200 26.49 -1.47 -49.96
CA GLN A 200 27.22 -1.78 -51.18
C GLN A 200 26.96 -0.74 -52.26
N TYR A 201 28.02 -0.27 -52.90
CA TYR A 201 27.90 0.53 -54.12
C TYR A 201 27.46 -0.37 -55.28
N PRO A 202 26.55 0.05 -56.19
CA PRO A 202 25.89 1.37 -56.28
C PRO A 202 24.49 1.42 -55.64
N PHE A 203 24.18 0.52 -54.71
CA PHE A 203 22.81 0.30 -54.22
C PHE A 203 22.38 1.25 -53.11
N ASN A 204 23.31 1.87 -52.38
CA ASN A 204 22.95 2.86 -51.38
C ASN A 204 22.78 4.24 -51.99
N HIS A 205 21.53 4.71 -52.05
CA HIS A 205 21.16 6.03 -52.54
C HIS A 205 21.14 7.03 -51.38
N THR A 206 22.25 7.73 -51.20
CA THR A 206 22.41 8.73 -50.14
C THR A 206 22.20 10.15 -50.66
N HIS A 207 21.32 10.89 -50.01
CA HIS A 207 21.23 12.34 -50.13
C HIS A 207 21.76 13.00 -48.85
N GLU A 208 22.74 13.90 -48.99
CA GLU A 208 23.27 14.70 -47.88
C GLU A 208 23.15 16.20 -48.18
N SER A 209 22.53 16.94 -47.26
CA SER A 209 22.47 18.41 -47.33
C SER A 209 23.84 19.05 -47.04
N GLU A 210 24.03 20.33 -47.37
CA GLU A 210 25.31 21.05 -47.18
C GLU A 210 25.92 20.90 -45.78
N ILE A 211 25.07 20.89 -44.75
CA ILE A 211 25.47 20.82 -43.34
C ILE A 211 25.50 19.41 -42.76
N GLY A 212 25.03 18.38 -43.47
CA GLY A 212 25.12 16.98 -43.01
C GLY A 212 23.82 16.35 -42.49
N HIS A 213 22.65 16.85 -42.85
CA HIS A 213 21.43 16.02 -42.81
C HIS A 213 21.54 14.92 -43.86
N VAL A 214 21.23 13.69 -43.45
CA VAL A 214 21.38 12.49 -44.29
C VAL A 214 20.03 11.81 -44.47
N HIS A 215 19.77 11.37 -45.69
CA HIS A 215 18.68 10.46 -46.04
C HIS A 215 19.26 9.34 -46.90
N GLU A 216 19.14 8.08 -46.46
CA GLU A 216 19.60 6.91 -47.20
C GLU A 216 18.40 6.03 -47.57
N VAL A 217 18.35 5.66 -48.85
CA VAL A 217 17.54 4.56 -49.38
C VAL A 217 18.53 3.50 -49.87
N ASP A 218 18.73 2.45 -49.09
CA ASP A 218 19.74 1.43 -49.38
C ASP A 218 19.08 0.16 -49.95
N ASP A 219 19.37 -0.14 -51.21
CA ASP A 219 18.90 -1.34 -51.92
C ASP A 219 19.94 -2.47 -51.91
N THR A 220 20.95 -2.42 -51.02
CA THR A 220 21.98 -3.46 -50.91
C THR A 220 21.33 -4.85 -50.80
N PRO A 221 21.63 -5.80 -51.71
CA PRO A 221 20.96 -7.09 -51.73
C PRO A 221 21.08 -7.84 -50.40
N GLY A 222 19.92 -8.23 -49.83
CA GLY A 222 19.84 -8.92 -48.54
C GLY A 222 20.02 -8.00 -47.31
N ALA A 223 20.23 -6.71 -47.51
CA ALA A 223 20.37 -5.73 -46.45
C ALA A 223 19.67 -4.38 -46.76
N PRO A 224 18.41 -4.39 -47.24
CA PRO A 224 17.72 -3.14 -47.53
C PRO A 224 17.54 -2.33 -46.25
N ARG A 225 17.71 -1.01 -46.30
CA ARG A 225 17.47 -0.16 -45.13
C ARG A 225 17.04 1.25 -45.50
N LEU A 226 16.38 1.91 -44.56
CA LEU A 226 16.02 3.32 -44.65
C LEU A 226 16.63 4.08 -43.47
N LEU A 227 17.20 5.25 -43.73
CA LEU A 227 17.70 6.14 -42.68
C LEU A 227 17.32 7.59 -42.98
N LYS A 228 16.80 8.29 -41.98
CA LYS A 228 16.68 9.76 -41.99
C LYS A 228 17.31 10.33 -40.73
N GLN A 229 18.35 11.13 -40.89
CA GLN A 229 19.18 11.60 -39.78
C GLN A 229 19.40 13.11 -39.83
N HIS A 230 19.21 13.75 -38.67
CA HIS A 230 19.63 15.13 -38.42
C HIS A 230 21.12 15.16 -38.01
N ILE A 231 21.86 16.22 -38.40
CA ILE A 231 23.30 16.38 -38.13
C ILE A 231 23.64 16.22 -36.62
N ALA A 232 22.73 16.64 -35.74
CA ALA A 232 22.91 16.56 -34.30
C ALA A 232 22.77 15.12 -33.71
N GLY A 233 22.39 14.12 -34.51
CA GLY A 233 22.32 12.72 -34.09
C GLY A 233 20.91 12.15 -33.85
N THR A 234 19.84 12.96 -33.93
CA THR A 234 18.45 12.44 -33.96
C THR A 234 18.22 11.71 -35.28
N PHE A 235 17.67 10.50 -35.25
CA PHE A 235 17.42 9.72 -36.45
C PHE A 235 16.20 8.79 -36.35
N GLU A 236 15.71 8.39 -37.51
CA GLU A 236 14.84 7.23 -37.69
C GLU A 236 15.54 6.25 -38.65
N GLU A 237 15.64 4.99 -38.24
CA GLU A 237 16.27 3.94 -39.04
C GLU A 237 15.39 2.68 -39.05
N ILE A 238 15.24 2.07 -40.23
CA ILE A 238 14.57 0.78 -40.42
C ILE A 238 15.60 -0.19 -40.98
N HIS A 239 15.86 -1.27 -40.25
CA HIS A 239 16.85 -2.30 -40.54
C HIS A 239 16.32 -3.34 -41.53
N PRO A 240 17.18 -4.23 -42.08
CA PRO A 240 16.77 -5.23 -43.08
C PRO A 240 15.65 -6.19 -42.65
N ASP A 241 15.53 -6.45 -41.35
CA ASP A 241 14.50 -7.31 -40.76
C ASP A 241 13.20 -6.56 -40.40
N GLY A 242 13.15 -5.25 -40.66
CA GLY A 242 12.06 -4.36 -40.27
C GLY A 242 12.19 -3.78 -38.87
N THR A 243 13.26 -4.07 -38.12
CA THR A 243 13.53 -3.45 -36.83
C THR A 243 13.64 -1.94 -37.00
N LYS A 244 12.79 -1.19 -36.28
CA LYS A 244 12.77 0.27 -36.31
C LYS A 244 13.43 0.85 -35.07
N VAL A 245 14.29 1.84 -35.27
CA VAL A 245 14.90 2.65 -34.21
C VAL A 245 14.54 4.11 -34.44
N THR A 246 13.92 4.74 -33.44
CA THR A 246 13.71 6.19 -33.40
C THR A 246 14.51 6.75 -32.23
N LYS A 247 15.54 7.53 -32.53
CA LYS A 247 16.45 8.13 -31.54
C LYS A 247 16.25 9.63 -31.52
N VAL A 248 15.96 10.18 -30.33
CA VAL A 248 15.86 11.62 -30.09
C VAL A 248 16.96 12.04 -29.12
N VAL A 249 17.81 12.98 -29.53
CA VAL A 249 18.97 13.44 -28.72
C VAL A 249 18.58 14.49 -27.68
N LYS A 250 17.50 15.24 -27.92
CA LYS A 250 16.98 16.27 -27.01
C LYS A 250 15.55 15.93 -26.59
N ASP A 251 14.70 16.94 -26.44
CA ASP A 251 13.31 16.79 -26.05
C ASP A 251 12.48 16.15 -27.18
N ASN A 252 11.58 15.24 -26.80
CA ASN A 252 10.61 14.64 -27.70
C ASN A 252 9.20 15.15 -27.36
N TYR A 253 8.45 15.59 -28.37
CA TYR A 253 7.05 15.98 -28.24
C TYR A 253 6.21 15.08 -29.12
N GLU A 254 5.37 14.25 -28.50
CA GLU A 254 4.38 13.44 -29.20
C GLU A 254 3.00 14.08 -28.96
N ILE A 255 2.37 14.55 -30.04
CA ILE A 255 1.11 15.29 -30.00
C ILE A 255 0.15 14.64 -30.97
N VAL A 256 -0.87 13.97 -30.44
CA VAL A 256 -1.95 13.35 -31.22
C VAL A 256 -3.25 14.08 -30.87
N MET A 257 -3.83 14.77 -31.86
CA MET A 257 -5.06 15.57 -31.65
C MET A 257 -6.33 14.73 -31.75
N GLY A 258 -6.25 13.54 -32.34
CA GLY A 258 -7.34 12.57 -32.40
C GLY A 258 -7.12 11.41 -31.44
N GLU A 259 -7.73 10.27 -31.76
CA GLU A 259 -7.51 9.02 -31.03
C GLU A 259 -6.13 8.43 -31.33
N SER A 260 -5.57 7.70 -30.37
CA SER A 260 -4.32 6.96 -30.53
C SER A 260 -4.53 5.51 -30.10
N ASN A 261 -4.44 4.58 -31.05
CA ASN A 261 -4.56 3.15 -30.83
C ASN A 261 -3.17 2.53 -30.95
N VAL A 262 -2.66 1.94 -29.86
CA VAL A 262 -1.31 1.37 -29.78
C VAL A 262 -1.40 -0.13 -29.53
N TYR A 263 -0.97 -0.93 -30.50
CA TYR A 263 -0.93 -2.39 -30.39
C TYR A 263 0.51 -2.90 -30.44
N ILE A 264 0.90 -3.66 -29.42
CA ILE A 264 2.24 -4.24 -29.29
C ILE A 264 2.05 -5.71 -28.93
N MET A 265 2.37 -6.59 -29.87
CA MET A 265 2.26 -8.05 -29.68
C MET A 265 3.37 -8.61 -28.77
N GLY A 266 4.53 -7.97 -28.77
CA GLY A 266 5.67 -8.34 -27.93
C GLY A 266 5.63 -7.69 -26.54
N ASN A 267 6.75 -7.82 -25.82
CA ASN A 267 6.90 -7.22 -24.51
C ASN A 267 7.14 -5.70 -24.60
N VAL A 268 6.62 -4.95 -23.62
CA VAL A 268 6.90 -3.52 -23.45
C VAL A 268 7.82 -3.31 -22.24
N ASN A 269 8.98 -2.69 -22.46
CA ASN A 269 9.87 -2.24 -21.39
C ASN A 269 9.94 -0.70 -21.41
N LEU A 270 9.37 -0.06 -20.39
CA LEU A 270 9.37 1.39 -20.25
C LEU A 270 10.26 1.83 -19.09
N THR A 271 11.37 2.49 -19.41
CA THR A 271 12.34 2.97 -18.41
C THR A 271 12.41 4.50 -18.45
N THR A 272 12.27 5.14 -17.30
CA THR A 272 12.37 6.59 -17.14
C THR A 272 13.34 6.91 -16.01
N ASN A 273 14.44 7.59 -16.32
CA ASN A 273 15.44 7.99 -15.31
C ASN A 273 14.97 9.20 -14.48
N GLY A 274 14.12 10.04 -15.07
CA GLY A 274 13.51 11.20 -14.41
C GLY A 274 12.19 10.87 -13.73
N ASN A 275 11.35 11.90 -13.56
CA ASN A 275 10.02 11.75 -13.00
C ASN A 275 9.01 11.36 -14.10
N MET A 276 8.12 10.40 -13.80
CA MET A 276 6.97 10.09 -14.63
C MET A 276 5.71 10.73 -14.04
N LYS A 277 4.98 11.51 -14.84
CA LYS A 277 3.67 12.07 -14.49
C LYS A 277 2.65 11.58 -15.51
N HIS A 278 1.60 10.94 -15.05
CA HIS A 278 0.53 10.43 -15.90
C HIS A 278 -0.79 11.06 -15.44
N LEU A 279 -1.37 11.92 -16.28
CA LEU A 279 -2.66 12.56 -16.03
C LEU A 279 -3.67 12.03 -17.04
N VAL A 280 -4.69 11.38 -16.54
CA VAL A 280 -5.84 10.91 -17.32
C VAL A 280 -7.05 11.69 -16.83
N LYS A 281 -7.68 12.45 -17.74
CA LYS A 281 -8.82 13.31 -17.40
C LYS A 281 -10.15 12.55 -17.41
N GLY A 282 -10.25 11.50 -18.22
CA GLY A 282 -11.34 10.55 -18.17
C GLY A 282 -11.00 9.37 -17.26
N ASP A 283 -11.66 8.24 -17.50
CA ASP A 283 -11.43 7.02 -16.73
C ASP A 283 -10.12 6.34 -17.13
N TYR A 284 -9.49 5.67 -16.16
CA TYR A 284 -8.32 4.82 -16.39
C TYR A 284 -8.71 3.36 -16.11
N VAL A 285 -9.04 2.63 -17.18
CA VAL A 285 -9.35 1.19 -17.11
C VAL A 285 -8.06 0.41 -17.38
N LEU A 286 -7.63 -0.38 -16.39
CA LEU A 286 -6.47 -1.27 -16.51
C LEU A 286 -6.93 -2.71 -16.28
N GLU A 287 -6.77 -3.53 -17.31
CA GLU A 287 -6.99 -4.97 -17.24
C GLU A 287 -5.65 -5.69 -17.42
N VAL A 288 -5.37 -6.65 -16.54
CA VAL A 288 -4.16 -7.47 -16.57
C VAL A 288 -4.61 -8.91 -16.37
N GLU A 289 -4.56 -9.73 -17.42
CA GLU A 289 -4.92 -11.15 -17.35
C GLU A 289 -3.91 -11.97 -16.54
N GLY A 290 -2.65 -11.53 -16.51
CA GLY A 290 -1.58 -12.10 -15.69
C GLY A 290 -1.46 -11.43 -14.32
N ASP A 291 -0.31 -11.65 -13.66
CA ASP A 291 -0.04 -11.05 -12.36
C ASP A 291 0.35 -9.56 -12.48
N TYR A 292 -0.25 -8.71 -11.64
CA TYR A 292 0.13 -7.31 -11.49
C TYR A 292 1.11 -7.10 -10.33
N PHE A 293 2.35 -6.69 -10.64
CA PHE A 293 3.39 -6.42 -9.64
C PHE A 293 3.65 -4.92 -9.48
N GLN A 294 3.72 -4.46 -8.23
CA GLN A 294 4.23 -3.12 -7.88
C GLN A 294 5.40 -3.26 -6.91
N LYS A 295 6.56 -2.70 -7.27
CA LYS A 295 7.75 -2.65 -6.42
C LYS A 295 8.18 -1.20 -6.21
N ILE A 296 7.83 -0.65 -5.06
CA ILE A 296 8.05 0.76 -4.72
C ILE A 296 9.16 0.82 -3.67
N HIS A 297 10.29 1.45 -4.00
CA HIS A 297 11.46 1.53 -3.12
C HIS A 297 11.28 2.50 -1.94
N LYS A 298 10.45 3.54 -2.12
CA LYS A 298 10.17 4.56 -1.11
C LYS A 298 8.68 4.49 -0.71
N ASN A 299 7.98 5.62 -0.73
CA ASN A 299 6.60 5.72 -0.27
C ASN A 299 5.61 5.59 -1.42
N GLN A 300 4.42 5.06 -1.13
CA GLN A 300 3.23 5.12 -1.97
C GLN A 300 2.19 6.01 -1.30
N TYR A 301 1.79 7.10 -1.95
CA TYR A 301 0.72 7.98 -1.47
C TYR A 301 -0.47 7.88 -2.42
N THR A 302 -1.60 7.44 -1.90
CA THR A 302 -2.84 7.26 -2.68
C THR A 302 -3.94 8.08 -2.02
N LYS A 303 -4.59 8.95 -2.81
CA LYS A 303 -5.80 9.66 -2.41
C LYS A 303 -6.91 9.30 -3.38
N VAL A 304 -7.98 8.75 -2.85
CA VAL A 304 -9.24 8.50 -3.56
C VAL A 304 -10.28 9.52 -3.10
N GLY A 305 -11.10 10.02 -4.01
CA GLY A 305 -12.08 11.08 -3.71
C GLY A 305 -11.45 12.46 -3.49
N ALA A 306 -10.45 12.82 -4.30
CA ALA A 306 -9.74 14.08 -4.15
C ALA A 306 -10.62 15.34 -4.28
N GLN A 307 -11.80 15.22 -4.91
CA GLN A 307 -12.81 16.27 -5.03
C GLN A 307 -13.61 16.53 -3.74
N GLY A 308 -13.35 15.78 -2.66
CA GLY A 308 -13.99 15.98 -1.35
C GLY A 308 -15.35 15.29 -1.23
N LEU A 309 -16.11 15.65 -0.19
CA LEU A 309 -17.40 15.01 0.13
C LEU A 309 -18.45 15.20 -0.96
N GLU A 310 -18.39 16.31 -1.70
CA GLU A 310 -19.33 16.63 -2.79
C GLU A 310 -18.97 15.93 -4.11
N GLY A 311 -17.69 15.65 -4.35
CA GLY A 311 -17.23 14.98 -5.56
C GLY A 311 -17.08 13.46 -5.45
N GLY A 312 -17.25 12.91 -4.24
CA GLY A 312 -17.28 11.47 -3.99
C GLY A 312 -15.98 10.73 -4.33
N GLY A 313 -15.89 9.48 -3.89
CA GLY A 313 -14.81 8.57 -4.26
C GLY A 313 -14.71 7.42 -3.29
N ASN A 314 -14.88 6.20 -3.81
CA ASN A 314 -14.78 4.98 -3.04
C ASN A 314 -13.51 4.22 -3.44
N ARG A 315 -12.89 3.54 -2.48
CA ARG A 315 -11.92 2.48 -2.77
C ARG A 315 -12.59 1.17 -2.37
N GLU A 316 -12.89 0.35 -3.37
CA GLU A 316 -13.58 -0.92 -3.21
C GLU A 316 -12.66 -2.03 -3.70
N GLU A 317 -12.56 -3.11 -2.92
CA GLU A 317 -11.66 -4.23 -3.18
C GLU A 317 -12.41 -5.52 -2.88
N GLU A 318 -12.44 -6.44 -3.86
CA GLU A 318 -12.91 -7.80 -3.69
C GLU A 318 -11.73 -8.74 -3.91
N ILE A 319 -11.49 -9.63 -2.94
CA ILE A 319 -10.40 -10.60 -2.98
C ILE A 319 -11.01 -11.97 -2.76
N LEU A 320 -11.17 -12.74 -3.84
CA LEU A 320 -11.68 -14.11 -3.79
C LEU A 320 -10.63 -15.10 -3.23
N GLY A 321 -9.35 -14.75 -3.34
CA GLY A 321 -8.22 -15.52 -2.81
C GLY A 321 -7.76 -15.03 -1.44
N SER A 322 -6.46 -15.20 -1.18
CA SER A 322 -5.84 -14.77 0.08
C SER A 322 -5.41 -13.30 0.05
N HIS A 323 -5.56 -12.61 1.18
CA HIS A 323 -4.98 -11.29 1.41
C HIS A 323 -3.93 -11.35 2.53
N GLY A 324 -2.64 -11.26 2.17
CA GLY A 324 -1.52 -11.33 3.10
C GLY A 324 -0.90 -9.95 3.34
N ILE A 325 -0.79 -9.54 4.60
CA ILE A 325 -0.21 -8.25 4.99
C ILE A 325 0.83 -8.47 6.10
N ASN A 326 2.01 -7.89 5.95
CA ASN A 326 3.01 -7.78 7.00
C ASN A 326 3.43 -6.33 7.17
N ILE A 327 3.27 -5.80 8.39
CA ILE A 327 3.55 -4.41 8.74
C ILE A 327 4.50 -4.40 9.92
N ALA A 328 5.74 -3.99 9.67
CA ALA A 328 6.81 -4.03 10.67
C ALA A 328 6.67 -2.98 11.78
N ASN A 329 5.99 -1.87 11.48
CA ASN A 329 5.84 -0.75 12.41
C ASN A 329 4.39 -0.63 12.90
N ALA A 330 3.64 0.35 12.42
CA ALA A 330 2.32 0.67 12.93
C ALA A 330 1.27 0.77 11.81
N VAL A 331 0.01 0.54 12.20
CA VAL A 331 -1.19 0.82 11.41
C VAL A 331 -2.05 1.81 12.18
N SER A 332 -2.59 2.81 11.50
CA SER A 332 -3.53 3.77 12.09
C SER A 332 -4.61 4.09 11.08
N TYR A 333 -5.87 3.96 11.49
CA TYR A 333 -7.02 4.31 10.68
C TYR A 333 -8.10 4.97 11.54
N THR A 334 -8.92 5.81 10.92
CA THR A 334 -10.08 6.44 11.56
C THR A 334 -11.25 6.31 10.61
N THR A 335 -12.40 5.88 11.12
CA THR A 335 -13.60 5.60 10.33
C THR A 335 -14.77 6.44 10.83
N GLY A 336 -15.68 6.82 9.94
CA GLY A 336 -16.94 7.50 10.31
C GLY A 336 -16.82 8.99 10.65
N THR A 337 -15.78 9.67 10.15
CA THR A 337 -15.56 11.12 10.39
C THR A 337 -16.46 12.04 9.56
N ALA A 338 -17.12 11.51 8.52
CA ALA A 338 -18.04 12.30 7.69
C ALA A 338 -19.19 12.90 8.52
N PRO A 339 -19.72 14.09 8.18
CA PRO A 339 -20.84 14.69 8.90
C PRO A 339 -22.13 13.86 8.84
N THR A 340 -22.38 13.23 7.70
CA THR A 340 -23.60 12.46 7.38
C THR A 340 -23.26 11.12 6.74
N GLY A 341 -24.21 10.19 6.73
CA GLY A 341 -24.07 8.84 6.15
C GLY A 341 -23.84 7.75 7.20
N PRO A 342 -23.94 6.46 6.80
CA PRO A 342 -23.64 5.34 7.68
C PRO A 342 -22.19 5.41 8.19
N LYS A 343 -22.00 5.24 9.50
CA LYS A 343 -20.70 5.27 10.17
C LYS A 343 -20.47 3.93 10.83
N GLU A 344 -20.01 2.96 10.06
CA GLU A 344 -19.85 1.61 10.56
C GLU A 344 -18.57 0.94 10.08
N VAL A 345 -18.07 0.03 10.91
CA VAL A 345 -17.08 -0.97 10.54
C VAL A 345 -17.72 -2.31 10.86
N ARG A 346 -17.83 -3.19 9.86
CA ARG A 346 -18.33 -4.56 10.04
C ARG A 346 -17.20 -5.52 9.72
N HIS A 347 -16.94 -6.47 10.62
CA HIS A 347 -15.98 -7.54 10.40
C HIS A 347 -16.69 -8.87 10.67
N SER A 348 -16.89 -9.65 9.61
CA SER A 348 -17.51 -10.98 9.69
C SER A 348 -16.47 -12.03 9.30
N ILE A 349 -16.20 -12.98 10.19
CA ILE A 349 -15.18 -14.02 10.00
C ILE A 349 -15.89 -15.36 10.05
N GLY A 350 -15.92 -16.08 8.92
CA GLY A 350 -16.58 -17.39 8.83
C GLY A 350 -15.77 -18.54 9.45
N GLY A 351 -14.49 -18.30 9.76
CA GLY A 351 -13.57 -19.28 10.34
C GLY A 351 -12.96 -18.83 11.67
N ASN A 352 -11.78 -19.38 11.99
CA ASN A 352 -11.07 -19.04 13.23
C ASN A 352 -10.48 -17.63 13.16
N PHE A 353 -10.58 -16.89 14.27
CA PHE A 353 -9.88 -15.63 14.48
C PHE A 353 -8.84 -15.80 15.59
N TRP A 354 -7.57 -15.58 15.26
CA TRP A 354 -6.47 -15.60 16.22
C TRP A 354 -5.89 -14.20 16.35
N GLN A 355 -5.82 -13.70 17.59
CA GLN A 355 -5.24 -12.41 17.89
C GLN A 355 -4.29 -12.56 19.07
N ILE A 356 -3.03 -12.17 18.87
CA ILE A 356 -2.00 -12.18 19.91
C ILE A 356 -1.52 -10.75 20.08
N ILE A 357 -1.70 -10.21 21.28
CA ILE A 357 -1.33 -8.84 21.63
C ILE A 357 -0.27 -8.93 22.72
N LEU A 358 0.97 -8.57 22.38
CA LEU A 358 2.07 -8.52 23.34
C LEU A 358 2.03 -7.25 24.21
N GLY A 359 1.35 -6.21 23.73
CA GLY A 359 1.17 -4.95 24.42
C GLY A 359 -0.19 -4.84 25.12
N THR A 360 -0.76 -3.64 25.11
CA THR A 360 -2.08 -3.35 25.69
C THR A 360 -3.16 -3.43 24.61
N ASP A 361 -4.27 -4.09 24.92
CA ASP A 361 -5.52 -4.00 24.17
C ASP A 361 -6.51 -3.09 24.91
N LYS A 362 -7.03 -2.06 24.25
CA LYS A 362 -7.99 -1.12 24.85
C LYS A 362 -9.21 -0.97 23.96
N LYS A 363 -10.37 -1.38 24.49
CA LYS A 363 -11.69 -1.14 23.91
C LYS A 363 -12.42 -0.06 24.71
N GLN A 364 -12.89 0.98 24.04
CA GLN A 364 -13.66 2.07 24.66
C GLN A 364 -14.87 2.40 23.78
N VAL A 365 -16.06 2.51 24.40
CA VAL A 365 -17.32 2.85 23.73
C VAL A 365 -17.86 4.11 24.40
N ASN A 366 -17.90 5.22 23.66
CA ASN A 366 -18.41 6.51 24.14
C ASN A 366 -19.87 6.67 23.69
N GLY A 367 -20.79 6.04 24.42
CA GLY A 367 -22.22 6.00 24.10
C GLY A 367 -22.62 4.74 23.31
N GLY A 368 -23.80 4.20 23.62
CA GLY A 368 -24.28 2.92 23.10
C GLY A 368 -23.77 1.71 23.90
N ASP A 369 -24.15 0.51 23.43
CA ASP A 369 -23.88 -0.75 24.13
C ASP A 369 -22.60 -1.43 23.61
N CYS A 370 -21.90 -2.12 24.52
CA CYS A 370 -20.84 -3.06 24.15
C CYS A 370 -21.28 -4.47 24.57
N ALA A 371 -21.66 -5.31 23.61
CA ALA A 371 -22.08 -6.68 23.85
C ALA A 371 -21.03 -7.70 23.37
N LEU A 372 -20.91 -8.82 24.10
CA LEU A 372 -20.22 -10.02 23.67
C LEU A 372 -21.20 -11.20 23.84
N GLN A 373 -21.42 -11.97 22.79
CA GLN A 373 -22.33 -13.10 22.79
C GLN A 373 -21.64 -14.32 22.18
N VAL A 374 -21.70 -15.45 22.87
CA VAL A 374 -21.27 -16.75 22.36
C VAL A 374 -22.51 -17.62 22.23
N THR A 375 -22.92 -17.91 21.00
CA THR A 375 -24.16 -18.67 20.73
C THR A 375 -23.96 -20.17 20.94
N ALA A 376 -22.75 -20.68 20.71
CA ALA A 376 -22.38 -22.07 20.95
C ALA A 376 -20.91 -22.14 21.38
N GLY A 377 -20.63 -22.99 22.38
CA GLY A 377 -19.30 -23.16 22.96
C GLY A 377 -19.06 -22.32 24.22
N ASP A 378 -17.82 -22.33 24.68
CA ASP A 378 -17.42 -21.69 25.93
C ASP A 378 -16.81 -20.31 25.69
N TYR A 379 -17.14 -19.35 26.55
CA TYR A 379 -16.35 -18.14 26.72
C TYR A 379 -15.38 -18.34 27.88
N VAL A 380 -14.07 -18.30 27.59
CA VAL A 380 -13.02 -18.45 28.60
C VAL A 380 -12.20 -17.16 28.67
N SER A 381 -12.17 -16.53 29.84
CA SER A 381 -11.29 -15.40 30.13
C SER A 381 -10.33 -15.79 31.27
N SER A 382 -9.04 -15.83 30.97
CA SER A 382 -7.99 -16.20 31.92
C SER A 382 -6.95 -15.09 31.99
N VAL A 383 -6.68 -14.61 33.20
CA VAL A 383 -5.77 -13.48 33.44
C VAL A 383 -4.81 -13.87 34.56
N LYS A 384 -3.51 -13.60 34.37
CA LYS A 384 -2.48 -13.82 35.42
C LYS A 384 -2.58 -12.81 36.56
N GLY A 385 -2.97 -11.58 36.25
CA GLY A 385 -3.26 -10.52 37.21
C GLY A 385 -4.73 -10.50 37.63
N ASN A 386 -5.27 -9.29 37.76
CA ASN A 386 -6.64 -9.08 38.25
C ASN A 386 -7.65 -8.95 37.10
N VAL A 387 -8.85 -9.48 37.31
CA VAL A 387 -10.04 -9.09 36.56
C VAL A 387 -10.80 -8.06 37.39
N MET A 388 -10.99 -6.85 36.87
CA MET A 388 -11.74 -5.78 37.53
C MET A 388 -13.01 -5.49 36.74
N ILE A 389 -14.17 -5.67 37.38
CA ILE A 389 -15.47 -5.26 36.82
C ILE A 389 -16.02 -4.20 37.76
N THR A 390 -16.18 -3.00 37.23
CA THR A 390 -16.69 -1.86 37.99
C THR A 390 -17.79 -1.23 37.17
N THR A 391 -18.89 -0.90 37.84
CA THR A 391 -19.92 -0.06 37.25
C THR A 391 -19.89 1.27 37.97
N THR A 392 -20.12 2.34 37.23
CA THR A 392 -20.30 3.68 37.78
C THR A 392 -21.74 4.10 37.58
N ASN A 393 -22.24 5.01 38.42
CA ASN A 393 -23.57 5.54 38.23
C ASN A 393 -23.63 6.31 36.90
N PRO A 394 -24.57 5.99 35.99
CA PRO A 394 -24.93 6.89 34.92
C PRO A 394 -25.49 8.14 35.60
N GLY A 395 -24.92 9.32 35.34
CA GLY A 395 -25.28 10.56 36.03
C GLY A 395 -26.79 10.84 36.13
N GLN A 396 -27.19 11.68 37.09
CA GLN A 396 -28.58 12.02 37.39
C GLN A 396 -29.37 12.43 36.14
N GLY A 397 -30.43 11.68 35.82
CA GLY A 397 -31.53 12.20 35.00
C GLY A 397 -32.32 13.27 35.78
N PRO A 398 -33.07 14.15 35.10
CA PRO A 398 -33.89 15.13 35.79
C PRO A 398 -34.94 14.46 36.69
N PRO A 399 -35.23 15.03 37.88
CA PRO A 399 -36.23 14.50 38.82
C PRO A 399 -37.60 14.22 38.13
N PRO A 400 -38.37 13.19 38.54
CA PRO A 400 -38.39 12.56 39.87
C PRO A 400 -38.01 11.06 39.88
N ALA A 401 -37.24 10.55 38.91
CA ALA A 401 -36.85 9.14 38.88
C ALA A 401 -35.34 8.95 39.12
N LEU A 402 -34.95 8.86 40.39
CA LEU A 402 -33.60 8.43 40.78
C LEU A 402 -33.47 6.91 40.63
N LEU A 403 -33.30 6.42 39.39
CA LEU A 403 -32.95 5.02 39.16
C LEU A 403 -31.42 4.89 39.15
N GLN A 404 -30.83 4.41 40.26
CA GLN A 404 -29.43 3.97 40.29
C GLN A 404 -29.24 2.83 39.28
N ARG A 405 -28.30 2.97 38.33
CA ARG A 405 -28.00 1.89 37.38
C ARG A 405 -26.51 1.75 37.08
N GLY A 406 -25.72 1.49 38.13
CA GLY A 406 -24.50 0.71 38.02
C GLY A 406 -24.77 -0.68 38.59
N GLN A 407 -25.02 -1.68 37.73
CA GLN A 407 -25.37 -3.04 38.17
C GLN A 407 -24.49 -4.06 37.46
N ILE A 408 -23.92 -5.00 38.22
CA ILE A 408 -23.32 -6.23 37.68
C ILE A 408 -24.33 -7.36 37.93
N THR A 409 -24.80 -8.00 36.86
CA THR A 409 -25.71 -9.15 36.96
C THR A 409 -24.97 -10.40 36.50
N LEU A 410 -24.91 -11.41 37.36
CA LEU A 410 -24.39 -12.74 37.04
C LEU A 410 -25.54 -13.74 37.16
N SER A 411 -25.84 -14.45 36.07
CA SER A 411 -26.88 -15.46 36.02
C SER A 411 -26.35 -16.70 35.32
N ALA A 412 -26.72 -17.88 35.82
CA ALA A 412 -26.37 -19.16 35.23
C ALA A 412 -27.63 -20.03 35.15
N GLY A 413 -27.84 -20.73 34.04
CA GLY A 413 -29.02 -21.59 33.87
C GLY A 413 -29.04 -22.80 34.81
N ASN A 414 -27.87 -23.35 35.15
CA ASN A 414 -27.76 -24.52 36.02
C ASN A 414 -26.95 -24.24 37.30
N LYS A 415 -25.69 -23.82 37.15
CA LYS A 415 -24.77 -23.66 38.29
C LYS A 415 -23.86 -22.45 38.11
N LEU A 416 -23.78 -21.62 39.13
CA LEU A 416 -22.74 -20.60 39.28
C LEU A 416 -21.72 -21.07 40.33
N ASN A 417 -20.46 -21.22 39.94
CA ASN A 417 -19.37 -21.54 40.86
C ASN A 417 -18.50 -20.29 41.09
N LEU A 418 -18.42 -19.80 42.32
CA LEU A 418 -17.48 -18.75 42.73
C LEU A 418 -16.52 -19.33 43.77
N LYS A 419 -15.22 -19.23 43.52
CA LYS A 419 -14.18 -19.81 44.38
C LYS A 419 -13.03 -18.83 44.55
N SER A 420 -12.46 -18.78 45.74
CA SER A 420 -11.20 -18.08 46.02
C SER A 420 -10.23 -19.02 46.72
N GLY A 421 -8.95 -18.92 46.39
CA GLY A 421 -7.90 -19.75 47.01
C GLY A 421 -7.53 -19.33 48.42
N THR A 422 -7.88 -18.11 48.85
CA THR A 422 -7.55 -17.60 50.19
C THR A 422 -8.75 -16.97 50.87
N SER A 423 -9.35 -15.93 50.27
CA SER A 423 -10.49 -15.25 50.86
C SER A 423 -11.41 -14.65 49.80
N MET A 424 -12.70 -14.59 50.11
CA MET A 424 -13.70 -13.86 49.35
C MET A 424 -14.24 -12.75 50.26
N ASN A 425 -14.09 -11.50 49.83
CA ASN A 425 -14.60 -10.34 50.57
C ASN A 425 -15.85 -9.82 49.87
N LEU A 426 -16.98 -9.84 50.56
CA LEU A 426 -18.22 -9.20 50.12
C LEU A 426 -18.51 -8.03 51.07
N LYS A 427 -18.59 -6.83 50.52
CA LYS A 427 -18.82 -5.60 51.28
C LYS A 427 -19.85 -4.74 50.58
N THR A 428 -20.72 -4.13 51.35
CA THR A 428 -21.73 -3.18 50.89
C THR A 428 -21.50 -1.88 51.63
N ASP A 429 -21.37 -0.77 50.90
CA ASP A 429 -21.16 0.54 51.52
C ASP A 429 -22.44 1.09 52.16
N PHE A 430 -23.61 0.68 51.64
CA PHE A 430 -24.95 1.05 52.10
C PHE A 430 -25.92 -0.14 51.92
N ASP A 431 -27.10 -0.11 52.57
CA ASP A 431 -28.25 -1.03 52.42
C ASP A 431 -28.04 -2.53 52.73
N GLY A 432 -26.82 -2.95 53.07
CA GLY A 432 -26.52 -4.32 53.52
C GLY A 432 -26.46 -5.35 52.39
N LEU A 433 -26.09 -6.59 52.74
CA LEU A 433 -26.00 -7.72 51.81
C LEU A 433 -27.28 -8.58 51.90
N ASN A 434 -28.05 -8.64 50.80
CA ASN A 434 -29.20 -9.54 50.69
C ASN A 434 -28.81 -10.84 49.96
N ILE A 435 -29.12 -11.99 50.54
CA ILE A 435 -28.94 -13.32 49.95
C ILE A 435 -30.28 -14.05 50.04
N ASP A 436 -30.90 -14.26 48.88
CA ASP A 436 -32.17 -14.97 48.76
C ASP A 436 -31.91 -16.34 48.14
N VAL A 437 -32.13 -17.40 48.93
CA VAL A 437 -31.89 -18.79 48.53
C VAL A 437 -32.95 -19.70 49.15
N GLU A 438 -33.42 -20.69 48.40
CA GLU A 438 -34.34 -21.72 48.91
C GLU A 438 -33.65 -22.68 49.89
N GLY A 439 -32.32 -22.77 49.82
CA GLY A 439 -31.48 -23.56 50.72
C GLY A 439 -30.05 -23.04 50.76
N PHE A 440 -29.49 -22.94 51.96
CA PHE A 440 -28.12 -22.50 52.19
C PHE A 440 -27.36 -23.58 52.95
N GLU A 441 -26.35 -24.17 52.31
CA GLU A 441 -25.51 -25.20 52.90
C GLU A 441 -24.09 -24.66 53.05
N LEU A 442 -23.64 -24.51 54.29
CA LEU A 442 -22.25 -24.19 54.63
C LEU A 442 -21.55 -25.46 55.08
N THR A 443 -20.78 -26.07 54.18
CA THR A 443 -19.97 -27.24 54.52
C THR A 443 -18.50 -26.87 54.67
N ASN A 444 -17.87 -27.38 55.71
CA ASN A 444 -16.42 -27.28 55.87
C ASN A 444 -15.73 -28.32 54.99
N ASN A 445 -15.62 -28.06 53.69
CA ASN A 445 -14.96 -29.00 52.80
C ASN A 445 -13.45 -28.74 52.80
N SER A 446 -12.76 -29.33 53.79
CA SER A 446 -11.29 -29.32 53.87
C SER A 446 -10.70 -30.18 52.74
N LEU A 447 -10.30 -29.53 51.65
CA LEU A 447 -9.35 -30.15 50.72
C LEU A 447 -7.92 -29.85 51.21
N LEU A 448 -7.40 -30.76 52.06
CA LEU A 448 -5.98 -31.04 52.32
C LEU A 448 -5.12 -29.97 53.06
N ALA A 449 -5.35 -29.85 54.39
CA ALA A 449 -4.47 -29.61 55.55
C ALA A 449 -3.27 -28.60 55.51
N PRO A 450 -3.07 -27.80 56.59
CA PRO A 450 -2.30 -28.27 57.75
C PRO A 450 -2.95 -28.01 59.12
N THR A 451 -2.55 -28.85 60.06
CA THR A 451 -2.93 -28.98 61.47
C THR A 451 -3.04 -27.67 62.25
N GLY A 452 -4.16 -27.47 62.96
CA GLY A 452 -4.14 -26.82 64.27
C GLY A 452 -5.07 -25.65 64.55
N ILE A 453 -5.99 -25.27 63.66
CA ILE A 453 -7.00 -24.25 63.98
C ILE A 453 -8.40 -24.82 63.69
N PRO A 454 -9.28 -24.98 64.70
CA PRO A 454 -10.67 -25.33 64.42
C PRO A 454 -11.28 -24.25 63.53
N SER A 455 -12.01 -24.66 62.50
CA SER A 455 -12.71 -23.72 61.63
C SER A 455 -13.83 -23.04 62.43
N ILE A 456 -13.69 -21.75 62.72
CA ILE A 456 -14.68 -20.99 63.48
C ILE A 456 -15.54 -20.20 62.49
N PHE A 457 -16.85 -20.45 62.46
CA PHE A 457 -17.82 -19.54 61.86
C PHE A 457 -18.10 -18.41 62.86
N ASN A 458 -17.50 -17.24 62.64
CA ASN A 458 -17.77 -16.05 63.46
C ASN A 458 -18.79 -15.16 62.76
N LEU A 459 -20.02 -15.13 63.28
CA LEU A 459 -21.00 -14.10 62.97
C LEU A 459 -20.94 -13.03 64.06
N THR A 460 -20.43 -11.84 63.72
CA THR A 460 -20.45 -10.68 64.62
C THR A 460 -21.49 -9.69 64.15
N VAL A 461 -22.57 -9.52 64.92
CA VAL A 461 -23.62 -8.54 64.66
C VAL A 461 -23.47 -7.41 65.66
N ALA A 462 -23.32 -6.17 65.19
CA ALA A 462 -23.14 -4.99 66.04
C ALA A 462 -24.48 -4.41 66.58
N GLY A 463 -25.61 -5.06 66.28
CA GLY A 463 -26.97 -4.65 66.66
C GLY A 463 -27.87 -5.86 66.91
N ALA A 464 -29.19 -5.66 66.95
CA ALA A 464 -30.14 -6.76 67.16
C ALA A 464 -30.07 -7.77 66.00
N ALA A 465 -29.74 -9.01 66.33
CA ALA A 465 -29.83 -10.14 65.41
C ALA A 465 -31.17 -10.84 65.63
N ASN A 466 -32.11 -10.67 64.70
CA ASN A 466 -33.40 -11.35 64.74
C ASN A 466 -33.33 -12.59 63.85
N TRP A 467 -33.35 -13.77 64.46
CA TRP A 467 -33.50 -15.04 63.76
C TRP A 467 -34.94 -15.51 63.90
N THR A 468 -35.63 -15.75 62.79
CA THR A 468 -37.01 -16.28 62.80
C THR A 468 -37.05 -17.55 61.96
N ASN A 469 -37.26 -18.69 62.60
CA ASN A 469 -37.50 -19.96 61.91
C ASN A 469 -38.96 -20.37 62.11
N THR A 470 -39.70 -20.56 61.01
CA THR A 470 -41.11 -20.99 61.03
C THR A 470 -41.29 -22.51 60.86
N GLY A 471 -40.19 -23.26 60.72
CA GLY A 471 -40.15 -24.71 60.62
C GLY A 471 -39.46 -25.37 61.82
N ALA A 472 -39.41 -26.70 61.81
CA ALA A 472 -38.67 -27.46 62.82
C ALA A 472 -37.17 -27.15 62.73
N VAL A 473 -36.57 -26.80 63.87
CA VAL A 473 -35.13 -26.61 64.02
C VAL A 473 -34.55 -27.87 64.65
N THR A 474 -33.52 -28.45 64.03
CA THR A 474 -32.73 -29.53 64.62
C THR A 474 -31.28 -29.07 64.70
N GLU A 475 -30.78 -28.83 65.91
CA GLU A 475 -29.38 -28.50 66.18
C GLU A 475 -28.67 -29.72 66.76
N ILE A 476 -27.46 -30.02 66.27
CA ILE A 476 -26.65 -31.15 66.74
C ILE A 476 -25.24 -30.62 67.05
N PHE A 477 -24.85 -30.68 68.31
CA PHE A 477 -23.51 -30.31 68.77
C PHE A 477 -22.71 -31.58 69.09
N ALA A 478 -21.48 -31.66 68.57
CA ALA A 478 -20.66 -32.86 68.69
C ALA A 478 -19.87 -32.96 70.01
N GLU A 479 -19.63 -31.83 70.69
CA GLU A 479 -18.83 -31.78 71.92
C GLU A 479 -19.53 -30.94 73.00
N THR A 480 -19.33 -29.61 73.00
CA THR A 480 -19.91 -28.69 73.97
C THR A 480 -20.69 -27.57 73.29
N PHE A 481 -21.80 -27.18 73.92
CA PHE A 481 -22.59 -26.01 73.56
C PHE A 481 -22.58 -25.05 74.73
N ASP A 482 -21.78 -23.99 74.63
CA ASP A 482 -21.63 -22.98 75.67
C ASP A 482 -22.40 -21.72 75.27
N ILE A 483 -23.49 -21.43 75.98
CA ILE A 483 -24.14 -20.12 75.93
C ILE A 483 -23.59 -19.30 77.10
N THR A 484 -22.96 -18.16 76.81
CA THR A 484 -22.61 -17.16 77.82
C THR A 484 -23.50 -15.94 77.60
N VAL A 485 -24.42 -15.68 78.52
CA VAL A 485 -25.25 -14.47 78.50
C VAL A 485 -24.83 -13.60 79.67
N THR A 486 -24.58 -12.33 79.39
CA THR A 486 -24.11 -11.35 80.36
C THR A 486 -25.23 -10.52 80.98
N ASP A 487 -26.47 -10.74 80.54
CA ASP A 487 -27.70 -10.06 80.97
C ASP A 487 -28.87 -11.07 81.01
N GLU A 488 -30.11 -10.58 81.09
CA GLU A 488 -31.32 -11.42 81.14
C GLU A 488 -31.49 -12.33 79.91
N VAL A 489 -31.80 -13.61 80.16
CA VAL A 489 -32.29 -14.57 79.16
C VAL A 489 -33.76 -14.81 79.43
N THR A 490 -34.61 -14.53 78.44
CA THR A 490 -36.03 -14.90 78.48
C THR A 490 -36.31 -15.90 77.36
N GLU A 491 -36.52 -17.17 77.73
CA GLU A 491 -37.05 -18.19 76.82
C GLU A 491 -38.55 -18.33 77.07
N THR A 492 -39.35 -18.44 76.01
CA THR A 492 -40.80 -18.60 76.11
C THR A 492 -41.27 -19.67 75.16
N PHE A 493 -41.84 -20.75 75.71
CA PHE A 493 -42.42 -21.85 74.95
C PHE A 493 -43.94 -21.73 75.02
N ASN A 494 -44.59 -21.63 73.87
CA ASN A 494 -46.05 -21.40 73.79
C ASN A 494 -46.88 -22.70 73.79
N ASN A 495 -46.24 -23.87 73.85
CA ASN A 495 -46.88 -25.18 73.88
C ASN A 495 -46.04 -26.12 74.79
N THR A 496 -45.89 -27.40 74.43
CA THR A 496 -45.09 -28.37 75.19
C THR A 496 -43.58 -28.19 74.98
N LEU A 497 -42.82 -28.25 76.07
CA LEU A 497 -41.36 -28.44 76.07
C LEU A 497 -41.07 -29.87 76.56
N ASP A 498 -40.54 -30.73 75.69
CA ASP A 498 -40.11 -32.08 76.05
C ASP A 498 -38.58 -32.13 76.14
N THR A 499 -38.05 -32.23 77.36
CA THR A 499 -36.61 -32.34 77.60
C THR A 499 -36.27 -33.77 78.02
N SER A 500 -35.48 -34.48 77.21
CA SER A 500 -35.03 -35.84 77.50
C SER A 500 -33.52 -35.90 77.54
N VAL A 501 -32.95 -36.19 78.72
CA VAL A 501 -31.51 -36.36 78.91
C VAL A 501 -31.20 -37.80 79.32
N THR A 502 -30.29 -38.45 78.60
CA THR A 502 -29.96 -39.88 78.81
C THR A 502 -28.81 -40.11 79.79
N LEU A 503 -28.09 -39.05 80.15
CA LEU A 503 -26.99 -39.06 81.10
C LEU A 503 -27.28 -38.11 82.27
N LYS A 504 -26.35 -38.01 83.23
CA LYS A 504 -26.51 -37.16 84.41
C LYS A 504 -26.67 -35.69 84.01
N VAL A 505 -27.81 -35.10 84.37
CA VAL A 505 -27.99 -33.65 84.42
C VAL A 505 -27.42 -33.13 85.74
N THR A 506 -26.64 -32.05 85.70
CA THR A 506 -26.20 -31.33 86.91
C THR A 506 -26.47 -29.86 86.69
N GLU A 507 -27.44 -29.31 87.41
CA GLU A 507 -27.74 -27.88 87.43
C GLU A 507 -27.19 -27.29 88.73
N THR A 508 -26.58 -26.11 88.66
CA THR A 508 -26.07 -25.41 89.85
C THR A 508 -26.51 -23.96 89.77
N PHE A 509 -27.50 -23.61 90.58
CA PHE A 509 -27.97 -22.23 90.72
C PHE A 509 -27.13 -21.55 91.80
N SER A 510 -26.51 -20.43 91.47
CA SER A 510 -25.73 -19.63 92.43
C SER A 510 -26.62 -18.76 93.34
N ALA A 511 -27.93 -18.77 93.09
CA ALA A 511 -28.98 -18.05 93.80
C ALA A 511 -30.25 -18.92 93.89
N SER A 512 -31.38 -18.35 94.35
CA SER A 512 -32.65 -19.05 94.47
C SER A 512 -33.22 -19.49 93.11
N GLN A 513 -33.68 -20.73 93.01
CA GLN A 513 -34.52 -21.21 91.93
C GLN A 513 -35.99 -21.11 92.35
N GLN A 514 -36.84 -20.54 91.51
CA GLN A 514 -38.29 -20.53 91.71
C GLN A 514 -38.97 -21.20 90.52
N THR A 515 -39.75 -22.24 90.80
CA THR A 515 -40.54 -22.97 89.80
C THR A 515 -42.01 -22.81 90.15
N ASN A 516 -42.77 -22.10 89.30
CA ASN A 516 -44.21 -21.92 89.49
C ASN A 516 -44.95 -22.81 88.50
N ILE A 517 -45.73 -23.78 89.00
CA ILE A 517 -46.47 -24.75 88.19
C ILE A 517 -47.96 -24.59 88.51
N THR A 518 -48.79 -24.50 87.47
CA THR A 518 -50.25 -24.38 87.60
C THR A 518 -50.99 -25.69 87.37
N GLY A 519 -50.33 -26.68 86.77
CA GLY A 519 -50.80 -28.07 86.65
C GLY A 519 -50.09 -29.00 87.62
N ASP A 520 -50.09 -30.30 87.31
CA ASP A 520 -49.43 -31.31 88.13
C ASP A 520 -47.92 -31.29 87.89
N LEU A 521 -47.15 -31.37 88.99
CA LEU A 521 -45.72 -31.68 88.93
C LEU A 521 -45.56 -33.17 89.20
N ASP A 522 -45.07 -33.88 88.19
CA ASP A 522 -44.75 -35.30 88.29
C ASP A 522 -43.22 -35.50 88.32
N LEU A 523 -42.74 -36.23 89.32
CA LEU A 523 -41.31 -36.50 89.52
C LEU A 523 -41.13 -38.00 89.76
N ASP A 524 -40.94 -38.72 88.67
CA ASP A 524 -40.72 -40.15 88.68
C ASP A 524 -39.23 -40.49 88.67
N THR A 525 -38.82 -41.42 89.54
CA THR A 525 -37.47 -41.94 89.61
C THR A 525 -37.51 -43.44 89.88
N THR A 526 -36.52 -44.16 89.37
CA THR A 526 -36.38 -45.61 89.59
C THR A 526 -35.54 -45.96 90.80
N THR A 527 -34.81 -44.98 91.38
CA THR A 527 -33.93 -45.19 92.53
C THR A 527 -34.36 -44.40 93.77
N GLY A 528 -34.69 -43.12 93.61
CA GLY A 528 -35.00 -42.22 94.72
C GLY A 528 -34.83 -40.76 94.34
N ILE A 529 -35.57 -39.88 95.03
CA ILE A 529 -35.40 -38.43 94.98
C ILE A 529 -34.80 -38.03 96.32
N ASP A 530 -33.62 -37.42 96.27
CA ASP A 530 -32.97 -36.87 97.46
C ASP A 530 -33.21 -35.36 97.50
N ILE A 531 -34.00 -34.90 98.47
CA ILE A 531 -34.17 -33.47 98.78
C ILE A 531 -33.45 -33.21 100.10
N ALA A 532 -32.34 -32.48 100.03
CA ALA A 532 -31.52 -32.14 101.19
C ALA A 532 -31.46 -30.63 101.38
N THR A 533 -31.75 -30.16 102.60
CA THR A 533 -31.71 -28.75 103.00
C THR A 533 -31.21 -28.65 104.43
N LEU A 534 -30.52 -27.55 104.75
CA LEU A 534 -29.96 -27.30 106.08
C LEU A 534 -30.95 -26.61 107.03
N ALA A 535 -32.06 -26.06 106.51
CA ALA A 535 -32.99 -25.23 107.28
C ALA A 535 -34.39 -25.85 107.44
N GLY A 536 -34.84 -26.70 106.50
CA GLY A 536 -36.15 -27.32 106.51
C GLY A 536 -36.79 -27.36 105.12
N ILE A 537 -37.64 -28.36 104.87
CA ILE A 537 -38.50 -28.44 103.69
C ILE A 537 -39.89 -28.01 104.14
N ASP A 538 -40.44 -26.99 103.49
CA ASP A 538 -41.81 -26.54 103.73
C ASP A 538 -42.71 -27.03 102.61
N ILE A 539 -43.82 -27.67 102.97
CA ILE A 539 -44.78 -28.23 102.01
C ILE A 539 -46.17 -27.74 102.43
N ASP A 540 -46.62 -26.69 101.76
CA ASP A 540 -47.94 -26.12 101.96
C ASP A 540 -48.94 -26.68 100.95
N SER A 541 -50.03 -27.27 101.44
CA SER A 541 -51.17 -27.70 100.62
C SER A 541 -52.47 -27.14 101.20
N ILE A 542 -53.35 -26.67 100.32
CA ILE A 542 -54.70 -26.19 100.67
C ILE A 542 -55.75 -27.32 100.69
N ALA A 543 -55.36 -28.55 100.31
CA ALA A 543 -56.21 -29.72 100.31
C ALA A 543 -55.59 -30.83 101.19
N ASN A 544 -55.02 -31.87 100.58
CA ASN A 544 -54.36 -32.99 101.26
C ASN A 544 -52.94 -33.17 100.72
N ILE A 545 -52.05 -33.66 101.58
CA ILE A 545 -50.76 -34.22 101.19
C ILE A 545 -50.90 -35.73 101.37
N ASP A 546 -51.00 -36.46 100.27
CA ASP A 546 -51.04 -37.92 100.29
C ASP A 546 -49.61 -38.46 100.10
N ILE A 547 -49.14 -39.22 101.08
CA ILE A 547 -47.84 -39.89 101.04
C ILE A 547 -48.11 -41.39 101.05
N ASP A 548 -48.05 -42.00 99.87
CA ASP A 548 -48.23 -43.44 99.69
C ASP A 548 -46.88 -44.08 99.38
N SER A 549 -46.50 -45.10 100.16
CA SER A 549 -45.27 -45.84 99.90
C SER A 549 -45.41 -46.94 98.88
N GLY A 550 -46.64 -47.23 98.42
CA GLY A 550 -47.00 -48.31 97.50
C GLY A 550 -46.75 -49.71 98.08
N LEU A 551 -45.48 -50.03 98.37
CA LEU A 551 -44.97 -51.27 98.98
C LEU A 551 -43.76 -51.05 99.93
N GLY A 552 -43.34 -49.80 100.17
CA GLY A 552 -42.17 -49.44 101.01
C GLY A 552 -42.51 -49.01 102.45
N VAL A 553 -41.48 -48.76 103.26
CA VAL A 553 -41.61 -48.25 104.65
C VAL A 553 -41.45 -46.73 104.64
N ILE A 554 -42.46 -46.01 105.12
CA ILE A 554 -42.36 -44.58 105.40
C ILE A 554 -41.65 -44.42 106.75
N ASN A 555 -40.47 -43.80 106.76
CA ASN A 555 -39.72 -43.57 107.99
C ASN A 555 -39.56 -42.06 108.22
N LEU A 556 -40.49 -41.50 109.01
CA LEU A 556 -40.46 -40.11 109.44
C LEU A 556 -39.62 -40.02 110.71
N ASN A 557 -38.31 -39.82 110.56
CA ASN A 557 -37.46 -39.50 111.68
C ASN A 557 -37.29 -37.97 111.74
N THR A 558 -37.54 -37.42 112.93
CA THR A 558 -37.30 -36.02 113.27
C THR A 558 -35.83 -35.66 113.30
#